data_AF-A0A3D4UP35-F1
#
_entry.id   AF-A0A3D4UP35-F1
#
_cell.length_a   1.000
_cell.length_b   1.000
_cell.length_c   1.000
_cell.angle_alpha   90.00
_cell.angle_beta   90.00
_cell.angle_gamma   90.00
#
_symmetry.space_group_name_H-M   'P 1'
#
loop_
_entity.id
_entity.type
_entity.pdbx_description
1 polymer ?
#
loop_
_entity_poly.entity_id
_entity_poly.type
_entity_poly.pdbx_seq_one_letter_code
_entity_poly.pdbx_strand_id
1 'polypeptide(L)'
;ATLVNDGLVQADVLSQELGLLSNTKVNNATMQAIAGGILDFSNITVEQSGSGQLLADGAGSRIDFNSTTIVGGTIETMNGGSVQVVSATYDAVTSNAETTLPSGRTLDVRNGTVNNGTIQVNPINGGSTTSIRWADDSQIGGNGTIALLGTGSRARLNLLGAATIATLGQGQRLEGIGSIDAPLMHHGTTAPGMSIGKLVATRAITYSDTSVFEAEVSATDADLLDCTMSVQLDDTLNVLFTDGFAPTGFWAHTIIEGSSITGKFDALNIPAPPSGLVTRIINTGTEVRVGQTCPGDANLDGMVNFFDVSKFLADFADMSPEADLNNDNQWNFFDVSVFLSNFSLGC
;
A
#
# COMPACT_ATOMS: atom_id res chain seq x y z
N ALA A 1 -20.39 -31.91 -13.31
CA ALA A 1 -21.62 -31.56 -14.05
C ALA A 1 -21.65 -30.06 -14.30
N THR A 2 -22.22 -29.59 -15.42
CA THR A 2 -22.54 -28.17 -15.57
C THR A 2 -23.62 -27.79 -14.55
N LEU A 3 -23.55 -26.57 -14.02
CA LEU A 3 -24.53 -26.04 -13.07
C LEU A 3 -24.86 -24.62 -13.49
N VAL A 4 -26.15 -24.31 -13.58
CA VAL A 4 -26.68 -22.94 -13.59
C VAL A 4 -27.41 -22.78 -12.26
N ASN A 5 -26.90 -21.91 -11.39
CA ASN A 5 -27.53 -21.58 -10.13
C ASN A 5 -28.35 -20.30 -10.28
N ASP A 6 -29.68 -20.45 -10.31
CA ASP A 6 -30.64 -19.35 -10.25
C ASP A 6 -31.27 -19.20 -8.85
N GLY A 7 -30.74 -19.92 -7.85
CA GLY A 7 -31.26 -19.93 -6.48
C GLY A 7 -30.14 -19.97 -5.44
N LEU A 8 -30.24 -20.89 -4.49
CA LEU A 8 -29.28 -21.03 -3.40
C LEU A 8 -28.53 -22.35 -3.49
N VAL A 9 -27.20 -22.27 -3.51
CA VAL A 9 -26.31 -23.39 -3.22
C VAL A 9 -25.64 -23.12 -1.87
N GLN A 10 -25.63 -24.09 -0.97
CA GLN A 10 -25.19 -23.85 0.40
C GLN A 10 -24.34 -25.02 0.93
N ALA A 11 -23.17 -24.68 1.45
CA ALA A 11 -22.34 -25.54 2.29
C ALA A 11 -22.60 -25.17 3.77
N ASP A 12 -23.39 -25.96 4.49
CA ASP A 12 -23.88 -25.64 5.84
C ASP A 12 -23.54 -26.69 6.91
N VAL A 13 -22.71 -27.67 6.56
CA VAL A 13 -22.32 -28.73 7.49
C VAL A 13 -20.95 -28.40 8.06
N LEU A 14 -20.89 -28.24 9.38
CA LEU A 14 -19.69 -27.87 10.13
C LEU A 14 -18.47 -28.70 9.72
N SER A 15 -17.42 -28.02 9.26
CA SER A 15 -16.14 -28.58 8.83
C SER A 15 -16.23 -29.59 7.69
N GLN A 16 -17.34 -29.62 6.96
CA GLN A 16 -17.51 -30.43 5.75
C GLN A 16 -17.44 -29.55 4.51
N GLU A 17 -17.03 -30.17 3.41
CA GLU A 17 -16.83 -29.52 2.13
C GLU A 17 -17.97 -29.86 1.15
N LEU A 18 -18.49 -28.82 0.50
CA LEU A 18 -19.26 -28.93 -0.73
C LEU A 18 -18.34 -28.58 -1.91
N GLY A 19 -17.86 -29.61 -2.61
CA GLY A 19 -16.94 -29.46 -3.73
C GLY A 19 -17.62 -29.22 -5.08
N LEU A 20 -17.24 -28.15 -5.77
CA LEU A 20 -17.59 -27.84 -7.15
C LEU A 20 -16.33 -28.03 -8.02
N LEU A 21 -16.14 -29.27 -8.51
CA LEU A 21 -14.83 -29.77 -8.95
C LEU A 21 -14.69 -30.00 -10.46
N SER A 22 -15.71 -29.69 -11.26
CA SER A 22 -15.71 -29.95 -12.71
C SER A 22 -16.69 -29.08 -13.46
N ASN A 23 -16.30 -28.71 -14.69
CA ASN A 23 -17.05 -27.84 -15.61
C ASN A 23 -17.32 -26.44 -15.05
N THR A 24 -17.56 -25.49 -15.94
CA THR A 24 -18.00 -24.14 -15.56
C THR A 24 -19.28 -24.18 -14.73
N LYS A 25 -19.33 -23.30 -13.72
CA LYS A 25 -20.53 -23.01 -12.92
C LYS A 25 -21.01 -21.62 -13.31
N VAL A 26 -22.24 -21.51 -13.76
CA VAL A 26 -22.90 -20.21 -13.92
C VAL A 26 -23.65 -19.95 -12.62
N ASN A 27 -23.37 -18.82 -11.98
CA ASN A 27 -24.01 -18.39 -10.76
C ASN A 27 -24.73 -17.07 -11.01
N ASN A 28 -26.07 -17.12 -11.11
CA ASN A 28 -26.93 -15.95 -11.27
C ASN A 28 -27.54 -15.50 -9.93
N ALA A 29 -27.23 -16.22 -8.85
CA ALA A 29 -27.79 -15.99 -7.51
C ALA A 29 -26.69 -16.24 -6.45
N THR A 30 -27.00 -16.91 -5.33
CA THR A 30 -26.07 -17.04 -4.21
C THR A 30 -25.53 -18.47 -4.11
N MET A 31 -24.19 -18.60 -4.02
CA MET A 31 -23.55 -19.79 -3.47
C MET A 31 -22.86 -19.40 -2.17
N GLN A 32 -23.14 -20.11 -1.07
CA GLN A 32 -22.64 -19.72 0.24
C GLN A 32 -22.07 -20.84 1.09
N ALA A 33 -21.12 -20.49 1.94
CA ALA A 33 -20.65 -21.27 3.06
C ALA A 33 -21.19 -20.66 4.35
N ILE A 34 -21.89 -21.45 5.17
CA ILE A 34 -22.43 -21.03 6.47
C ILE A 34 -22.18 -22.08 7.55
N ALA A 35 -22.39 -21.73 8.83
CA ALA A 35 -22.31 -22.66 9.96
C ALA A 35 -21.00 -23.48 10.03
N GLY A 36 -19.89 -22.89 9.57
CA GLY A 36 -18.59 -23.56 9.54
C GLY A 36 -18.40 -24.54 8.37
N GLY A 37 -19.30 -24.53 7.38
CA GLY A 37 -19.16 -25.29 6.14
C GLY A 37 -18.11 -24.68 5.20
N ILE A 38 -17.64 -25.48 4.26
CA ILE A 38 -16.62 -25.09 3.28
C ILE A 38 -17.20 -25.25 1.87
N LEU A 39 -17.13 -24.20 1.08
CA LEU A 39 -17.47 -24.23 -0.34
C LEU A 39 -16.16 -24.26 -1.15
N ASP A 40 -15.82 -25.40 -1.74
CA ASP A 40 -14.60 -25.56 -2.53
C ASP A 40 -14.89 -25.47 -4.02
N PHE A 41 -14.16 -24.59 -4.71
CA PHE A 41 -14.12 -24.55 -6.16
C PHE A 41 -12.75 -25.01 -6.61
N SER A 42 -12.71 -26.08 -7.42
CA SER A 42 -11.46 -26.66 -7.88
C SER A 42 -11.45 -26.90 -9.38
N ASN A 43 -10.44 -26.36 -10.07
CA ASN A 43 -10.17 -26.56 -11.51
C ASN A 43 -11.33 -26.17 -12.43
N ILE A 44 -11.99 -25.05 -12.13
CA ILE A 44 -13.18 -24.60 -12.85
C ILE A 44 -13.23 -23.08 -13.04
N THR A 45 -14.09 -22.65 -13.95
CA THR A 45 -14.56 -21.27 -14.01
C THR A 45 -15.89 -21.14 -13.26
N VAL A 46 -16.03 -20.07 -12.48
CA VAL A 46 -17.29 -19.61 -11.89
C VAL A 46 -17.68 -18.30 -12.57
N GLU A 47 -18.73 -18.34 -13.38
CA GLU A 47 -19.26 -17.17 -14.07
C GLU A 47 -20.39 -16.55 -13.24
N GLN A 48 -20.16 -15.33 -12.73
CA GLN A 48 -21.09 -14.56 -11.90
C GLN A 48 -21.62 -13.30 -12.61
N SER A 49 -21.45 -13.22 -13.94
CA SER A 49 -21.81 -12.04 -14.76
C SER A 49 -23.30 -11.67 -14.67
N GLY A 50 -24.17 -12.62 -14.27
CA GLY A 50 -25.59 -12.42 -14.00
C GLY A 50 -25.95 -11.80 -12.64
N SER A 51 -25.03 -11.09 -11.97
CA SER A 51 -25.15 -10.60 -10.57
C SER A 51 -24.98 -11.69 -9.49
N GLY A 52 -24.22 -12.75 -9.79
CA GLY A 52 -23.95 -13.81 -8.83
C GLY A 52 -23.15 -13.34 -7.63
N GLN A 53 -23.40 -13.95 -6.48
CA GLN A 53 -22.69 -13.73 -5.22
C GLN A 53 -22.09 -15.05 -4.71
N LEU A 54 -20.83 -14.98 -4.28
CA LEU A 54 -20.20 -15.99 -3.42
C LEU A 54 -20.10 -15.42 -2.01
N LEU A 55 -20.64 -16.12 -1.01
CA LEU A 55 -20.72 -15.63 0.37
C LEU A 55 -20.12 -16.64 1.36
N ALA A 56 -19.25 -16.20 2.24
CA ALA A 56 -18.90 -16.95 3.46
C ALA A 56 -19.43 -16.17 4.69
N ASP A 57 -20.43 -16.73 5.37
CA ASP A 57 -21.06 -16.11 6.55
C ASP A 57 -20.88 -16.99 7.79
N GLY A 58 -20.21 -16.43 8.80
CA GLY A 58 -20.04 -17.05 10.11
C GLY A 58 -18.65 -17.63 10.35
N ALA A 59 -18.28 -17.68 11.64
CA ALA A 59 -16.99 -18.19 12.07
C ALA A 59 -16.72 -19.61 11.55
N GLY A 60 -15.59 -19.78 10.86
CA GLY A 60 -15.18 -21.05 10.27
C GLY A 60 -15.83 -21.37 8.92
N SER A 61 -16.81 -20.59 8.46
CA SER A 61 -17.35 -20.72 7.11
C SER A 61 -16.32 -20.21 6.11
N ARG A 62 -16.02 -20.99 5.07
CA ARG A 62 -14.92 -20.69 4.15
C ARG A 62 -15.27 -20.95 2.70
N ILE A 63 -14.79 -20.09 1.81
CA ILE A 63 -14.71 -20.38 0.37
C ILE A 63 -13.26 -20.68 0.00
N ASP A 64 -13.03 -21.83 -0.62
CA ASP A 64 -11.72 -22.25 -1.12
C ASP A 64 -11.67 -22.09 -2.65
N PHE A 65 -10.63 -21.42 -3.14
CA PHE A 65 -10.34 -21.30 -4.56
C PHE A 65 -9.05 -22.05 -4.93
N ASN A 66 -9.20 -23.15 -5.67
CA ASN A 66 -8.10 -23.99 -6.09
C ASN A 66 -8.05 -24.16 -7.62
N SER A 67 -7.21 -23.36 -8.25
CA SER A 67 -7.14 -23.24 -9.72
C SER A 67 -8.49 -22.82 -10.30
N THR A 68 -9.04 -21.74 -9.74
CA THR A 68 -10.40 -21.25 -10.06
C THR A 68 -10.34 -19.89 -10.74
N THR A 69 -11.02 -19.74 -11.86
CA THR A 69 -11.28 -18.42 -12.46
C THR A 69 -12.66 -17.95 -12.03
N ILE A 70 -12.76 -16.78 -11.41
CA ILE A 70 -14.00 -16.13 -11.02
C ILE A 70 -14.22 -14.95 -11.96
N VAL A 71 -15.35 -14.94 -12.66
CA VAL A 71 -15.69 -13.92 -13.68
C VAL A 71 -16.89 -13.11 -13.22
N GLY A 72 -16.68 -11.82 -12.98
CA GLY A 72 -17.74 -10.90 -12.58
C GLY A 72 -18.27 -11.13 -11.15
N GLY A 73 -19.37 -10.44 -10.84
CA GLY A 73 -20.12 -10.63 -9.60
C GLY A 73 -19.39 -10.21 -8.32
N THR A 74 -19.94 -10.66 -7.19
CA THR A 74 -19.42 -10.33 -5.86
C THR A 74 -18.86 -11.54 -5.12
N ILE A 75 -17.80 -11.31 -4.34
CA ILE A 75 -17.31 -12.22 -3.32
C ILE A 75 -17.42 -11.48 -1.98
N GLU A 76 -18.01 -12.11 -0.98
CA GLU A 76 -18.32 -11.46 0.30
C GLU A 76 -18.00 -12.39 1.47
N THR A 77 -17.48 -11.81 2.55
CA THR A 77 -17.32 -12.48 3.83
C THR A 77 -17.96 -11.66 4.92
N MET A 78 -18.68 -12.30 5.83
CA MET A 78 -19.29 -11.62 6.98
C MET A 78 -19.27 -12.53 8.22
N ASN A 79 -19.44 -11.91 9.41
CA ASN A 79 -19.52 -12.60 10.70
C ASN A 79 -18.38 -13.61 10.97
N GLY A 80 -17.17 -13.34 10.47
CA GLY A 80 -15.99 -14.21 10.63
C GLY A 80 -15.82 -15.30 9.56
N GLY A 81 -16.57 -15.24 8.46
CA GLY A 81 -16.30 -16.03 7.27
C GLY A 81 -15.01 -15.59 6.57
N SER A 82 -14.46 -16.45 5.72
CA SER A 82 -13.20 -16.16 5.00
C SER A 82 -13.14 -16.74 3.59
N VAL A 83 -12.22 -16.20 2.79
CA VAL A 83 -11.82 -16.75 1.50
C VAL A 83 -10.37 -17.20 1.58
N GLN A 84 -10.05 -18.40 1.09
CA GLN A 84 -8.69 -18.90 1.00
C GLN A 84 -8.34 -19.23 -0.45
N VAL A 85 -7.27 -18.61 -0.95
CA VAL A 85 -6.79 -18.77 -2.32
C VAL A 85 -5.58 -19.69 -2.34
N VAL A 86 -5.71 -20.83 -3.02
CA VAL A 86 -4.58 -21.66 -3.42
C VAL A 86 -4.01 -21.16 -4.75
N SER A 87 -4.89 -21.05 -5.74
CA SER A 87 -4.60 -20.43 -7.04
C SER A 87 -5.93 -19.92 -7.59
N ALA A 88 -6.02 -18.63 -7.91
CA ALA A 88 -7.25 -18.09 -8.47
C ALA A 88 -6.97 -16.97 -9.48
N THR A 89 -7.93 -16.72 -10.34
CA THR A 89 -8.00 -15.50 -11.17
C THR A 89 -9.27 -14.75 -10.81
N TYR A 90 -9.13 -13.49 -10.40
CA TYR A 90 -10.23 -12.54 -10.31
C TYR A 90 -10.30 -11.76 -11.62
N ASP A 91 -11.45 -11.89 -12.28
CA ASP A 91 -11.69 -11.35 -13.61
C ASP A 91 -12.93 -10.47 -13.57
N ALA A 92 -12.73 -9.14 -13.47
CA ALA A 92 -13.80 -8.16 -13.27
C ALA A 92 -14.66 -8.41 -12.00
N VAL A 93 -14.06 -8.89 -10.91
CA VAL A 93 -14.75 -9.24 -9.66
C VAL A 93 -14.83 -8.04 -8.72
N THR A 94 -15.92 -7.94 -7.95
CA THR A 94 -15.99 -7.09 -6.74
C THR A 94 -15.85 -7.94 -5.48
N SER A 95 -14.72 -7.84 -4.79
CA SER A 95 -14.45 -8.55 -3.53
C SER A 95 -14.65 -7.61 -2.34
N ASN A 96 -15.61 -7.94 -1.48
CA ASN A 96 -15.79 -7.38 -0.14
C ASN A 96 -15.29 -8.37 0.93
N ALA A 97 -14.37 -9.25 0.56
CA ALA A 97 -14.01 -10.42 1.35
C ALA A 97 -12.67 -10.29 2.06
N GLU A 98 -12.58 -10.88 3.24
CA GLU A 98 -11.34 -11.24 3.91
C GLU A 98 -10.70 -12.43 3.17
N THR A 99 -9.76 -12.11 2.29
CA THR A 99 -9.08 -13.05 1.40
C THR A 99 -7.68 -13.34 1.91
N THR A 100 -7.37 -14.62 2.09
CA THR A 100 -6.03 -15.07 2.48
C THR A 100 -5.36 -15.83 1.35
N LEU A 101 -4.14 -15.44 1.01
CA LEU A 101 -3.21 -16.23 0.21
C LEU A 101 -2.16 -16.83 1.17
N PRO A 102 -2.23 -18.12 1.51
CA PRO A 102 -1.19 -18.80 2.26
C PRO A 102 0.17 -18.78 1.54
N SER A 103 1.23 -19.22 2.24
CA SER A 103 2.57 -19.37 1.63
C SER A 103 2.54 -20.22 0.36
N GLY A 104 3.16 -19.72 -0.71
CA GLY A 104 3.30 -20.44 -1.99
C GLY A 104 2.08 -20.36 -2.91
N ARG A 105 1.17 -19.41 -2.67
CA ARG A 105 -0.09 -19.24 -3.41
C ARG A 105 -0.08 -18.02 -4.31
N THR A 106 -1.04 -18.00 -5.24
CA THR A 106 -1.12 -16.96 -6.25
C THR A 106 -2.56 -16.50 -6.48
N LEU A 107 -2.75 -15.19 -6.59
CA LEU A 107 -3.97 -14.57 -7.11
C LEU A 107 -3.62 -13.76 -8.36
N ASP A 108 -4.26 -14.09 -9.48
CA ASP A 108 -4.15 -13.31 -10.71
C ASP A 108 -5.34 -12.34 -10.82
N VAL A 109 -5.08 -11.15 -11.34
CA VAL A 109 -6.10 -10.12 -11.59
C VAL A 109 -6.14 -9.81 -13.09
N ARG A 110 -7.34 -9.75 -13.64
CA ARG A 110 -7.63 -9.52 -15.07
C ARG A 110 -8.85 -8.63 -15.23
N ASN A 111 -8.89 -7.79 -16.26
CA ASN A 111 -10.00 -6.89 -16.59
C ASN A 111 -10.49 -6.00 -15.43
N GLY A 112 -9.60 -5.72 -14.47
CA GLY A 112 -9.89 -4.96 -13.27
C GLY A 112 -10.50 -5.80 -12.16
N THR A 113 -10.39 -5.31 -10.93
CA THR A 113 -11.04 -5.89 -9.76
C THR A 113 -11.32 -4.77 -8.77
N VAL A 114 -12.46 -4.83 -8.09
CA VAL A 114 -12.75 -3.94 -6.96
C VAL A 114 -12.47 -4.72 -5.69
N ASN A 115 -11.49 -4.28 -4.91
CA ASN A 115 -11.21 -4.81 -3.58
C ASN A 115 -11.70 -3.81 -2.54
N ASN A 116 -12.70 -4.19 -1.75
CA ASN A 116 -13.20 -3.43 -0.59
C ASN A 116 -12.92 -4.13 0.75
N GLY A 117 -12.44 -5.37 0.70
CA GLY A 117 -12.03 -6.14 1.87
C GLY A 117 -10.51 -6.10 2.06
N THR A 118 -10.00 -7.09 2.77
CA THR A 118 -8.55 -7.28 2.97
C THR A 118 -8.05 -8.47 2.17
N ILE A 119 -6.95 -8.29 1.44
CA ILE A 119 -6.18 -9.37 0.83
C ILE A 119 -4.88 -9.54 1.62
N GLN A 120 -4.80 -10.61 2.42
CA GLN A 120 -3.62 -10.96 3.20
C GLN A 120 -2.72 -11.88 2.39
N VAL A 121 -1.50 -11.42 2.08
CA VAL A 121 -0.52 -12.17 1.28
C VAL A 121 0.54 -12.74 2.19
N ASN A 122 0.59 -14.07 2.29
CA ASN A 122 1.50 -14.82 3.13
C ASN A 122 1.45 -14.41 4.63
N PRO A 123 0.28 -14.46 5.30
CA PRO A 123 0.10 -13.95 6.66
C PRO A 123 0.94 -14.62 7.74
N ILE A 124 1.47 -15.82 7.47
CA ILE A 124 2.34 -16.55 8.40
C ILE A 124 3.84 -16.41 8.07
N ASN A 125 4.18 -15.53 7.11
CA ASN A 125 5.55 -15.33 6.61
C ASN A 125 6.26 -16.66 6.25
N GLY A 126 5.53 -17.56 5.58
CA GLY A 126 6.07 -18.84 5.13
C GLY A 126 7.16 -18.66 4.07
N GLY A 127 8.06 -19.64 3.96
CA GLY A 127 9.29 -19.52 3.17
C GLY A 127 9.11 -19.49 1.64
N SER A 128 7.90 -19.67 1.11
CA SER A 128 7.64 -19.68 -0.33
C SER A 128 7.06 -18.35 -0.80
N THR A 129 7.47 -17.93 -2.00
CA THR A 129 6.90 -16.75 -2.66
C THR A 129 5.40 -16.90 -2.86
N THR A 130 4.67 -15.88 -2.43
CA THR A 130 3.22 -15.74 -2.56
C THR A 130 2.97 -14.43 -3.30
N SER A 131 2.08 -14.44 -4.29
CA SER A 131 1.98 -13.29 -5.21
C SER A 131 0.56 -12.92 -5.59
N ILE A 132 0.29 -11.62 -5.64
CA ILE A 132 -0.76 -11.05 -6.49
C ILE A 132 -0.12 -10.67 -7.82
N ARG A 133 -0.75 -11.03 -8.94
CA ARG A 133 -0.20 -10.75 -10.28
C ARG A 133 -1.23 -10.10 -11.20
N TRP A 134 -0.82 -9.06 -11.91
CA TRP A 134 -1.64 -8.45 -12.95
C TRP A 134 -1.42 -9.16 -14.28
N ALA A 135 -2.48 -9.69 -14.88
CA ALA A 135 -2.45 -10.36 -16.17
C ALA A 135 -2.59 -9.40 -17.37
N ASP A 136 -3.07 -8.19 -17.10
CA ASP A 136 -3.22 -7.06 -18.03
C ASP A 136 -3.02 -5.74 -17.28
N ASP A 137 -2.99 -4.62 -18.00
CA ASP A 137 -2.77 -3.27 -17.44
C ASP A 137 -4.02 -2.69 -16.74
N SER A 138 -4.83 -3.56 -16.12
CA SER A 138 -6.01 -3.15 -15.37
C SER A 138 -5.69 -2.75 -13.93
N GLN A 139 -6.68 -2.17 -13.27
CA GLN A 139 -6.55 -1.64 -11.91
C GLN A 139 -7.21 -2.58 -10.88
N ILE A 140 -6.60 -2.70 -9.69
CA ILE A 140 -7.33 -3.04 -8.46
C ILE A 140 -7.84 -1.74 -7.84
N GLY A 141 -9.14 -1.48 -7.93
CA GLY A 141 -9.82 -0.34 -7.31
C GLY A 141 -10.56 -0.73 -6.04
N GLY A 142 -11.45 0.14 -5.55
CA GLY A 142 -12.19 -0.06 -4.29
C GLY A 142 -11.49 0.56 -3.08
N ASN A 143 -12.01 0.29 -1.90
CA ASN A 143 -11.56 0.90 -0.62
C ASN A 143 -10.85 -0.08 0.33
N GLY A 144 -10.36 -1.19 -0.20
CA GLY A 144 -9.79 -2.30 0.54
C GLY A 144 -8.29 -2.20 0.78
N THR A 145 -7.76 -3.20 1.48
CA THR A 145 -6.34 -3.30 1.84
C THR A 145 -5.70 -4.51 1.16
N ILE A 146 -4.46 -4.35 0.71
CA ILE A 146 -3.55 -5.42 0.33
C ILE A 146 -2.40 -5.42 1.34
N ALA A 147 -2.32 -6.47 2.16
CA ALA A 147 -1.31 -6.62 3.20
C ALA A 147 -0.25 -7.64 2.77
N LEU A 148 0.98 -7.18 2.53
CA LEU A 148 2.12 -8.01 2.16
C LEU A 148 2.87 -8.48 3.42
N LEU A 149 2.49 -9.64 3.94
CA LEU A 149 2.87 -10.09 5.29
C LEU A 149 4.08 -11.05 5.32
N GLY A 150 4.80 -11.15 4.20
CA GLY A 150 5.99 -11.98 4.07
C GLY A 150 7.20 -11.15 3.64
N THR A 151 8.31 -11.26 4.37
CA THR A 151 9.52 -10.46 4.15
C THR A 151 10.15 -10.69 2.78
N GLY A 152 10.69 -9.63 2.17
CA GLY A 152 11.37 -9.72 0.88
C GLY A 152 10.41 -10.24 -0.21
N SER A 153 10.84 -11.20 -1.03
CA SER A 153 10.02 -11.76 -2.12
C SER A 153 8.96 -12.77 -1.67
N ARG A 154 8.74 -12.95 -0.36
CA ARG A 154 7.79 -13.94 0.19
C ARG A 154 6.33 -13.53 0.07
N ALA A 155 6.05 -12.23 0.14
CA ALA A 155 4.78 -11.64 -0.24
C ALA A 155 5.05 -10.53 -1.26
N ARG A 156 4.46 -10.60 -2.45
CA ARG A 156 4.76 -9.62 -3.49
C ARG A 156 3.62 -9.28 -4.42
N LEU A 157 3.71 -8.09 -5.00
CA LEU A 157 3.03 -7.71 -6.23
C LEU A 157 3.95 -8.01 -7.42
N ASN A 158 3.42 -8.55 -8.51
CA ASN A 158 4.19 -8.83 -9.73
C ASN A 158 3.29 -8.72 -10.97
N LEU A 159 3.85 -8.84 -12.17
CA LEU A 159 3.13 -8.93 -13.42
C LEU A 159 3.07 -10.38 -13.93
N LEU A 160 2.11 -10.62 -14.82
CA LEU A 160 1.92 -11.87 -15.54
C LEU A 160 1.69 -11.59 -17.03
N GLY A 161 2.35 -12.36 -17.89
CA GLY A 161 2.10 -12.30 -19.33
C GLY A 161 2.53 -10.98 -19.96
N ALA A 162 1.59 -10.28 -20.58
CA ALA A 162 1.84 -9.06 -21.34
C ALA A 162 1.61 -7.76 -20.56
N ALA A 163 1.20 -7.86 -19.28
CA ALA A 163 1.07 -6.68 -18.42
C ALA A 163 2.41 -5.95 -18.31
N THR A 164 2.34 -4.63 -18.31
CA THR A 164 3.46 -3.71 -18.25
C THR A 164 3.46 -2.89 -16.96
N ILE A 165 2.30 -2.75 -16.32
CA ILE A 165 2.13 -1.96 -15.10
C ILE A 165 1.08 -2.58 -14.17
N ALA A 166 1.34 -2.51 -12.87
CA ALA A 166 0.33 -2.75 -11.84
C ALA A 166 -0.28 -1.40 -11.45
N THR A 167 -1.61 -1.34 -11.31
CA THR A 167 -2.30 -0.11 -10.92
C THR A 167 -3.17 -0.35 -9.68
N LEU A 168 -2.97 0.46 -8.64
CA LEU A 168 -3.79 0.47 -7.43
C LEU A 168 -4.57 1.79 -7.34
N GLY A 169 -5.89 1.69 -7.20
CA GLY A 169 -6.79 2.84 -7.16
C GLY A 169 -6.74 3.65 -5.86
N GLN A 170 -7.33 4.85 -5.89
CA GLN A 170 -7.27 5.83 -4.80
C GLN A 170 -7.71 5.30 -3.42
N GLY A 171 -8.73 4.45 -3.37
CA GLY A 171 -9.20 3.88 -2.11
C GLY A 171 -8.36 2.70 -1.60
N GLN A 172 -7.41 2.17 -2.38
CA GLN A 172 -6.62 1.02 -1.95
C GLN A 172 -5.54 1.42 -0.96
N ARG A 173 -5.36 0.58 0.07
CA ARG A 173 -4.19 0.61 0.94
C ARG A 173 -3.25 -0.53 0.58
N LEU A 174 -1.98 -0.23 0.37
CA LEU A 174 -0.90 -1.20 0.29
C LEU A 174 -0.06 -1.10 1.56
N GLU A 175 -0.02 -2.18 2.33
CA GLU A 175 0.75 -2.22 3.58
C GLU A 175 1.62 -3.48 3.69
N GLY A 176 2.54 -3.49 4.64
CA GLY A 176 3.32 -4.67 4.98
C GLY A 176 4.82 -4.57 4.70
N ILE A 177 5.47 -5.73 4.78
CA ILE A 177 6.92 -5.91 4.79
C ILE A 177 7.44 -6.68 3.55
N GLY A 178 6.59 -6.79 2.52
CA GLY A 178 6.88 -7.55 1.31
C GLY A 178 7.59 -6.73 0.24
N SER A 179 7.39 -7.15 -1.01
CA SER A 179 8.02 -6.50 -2.16
C SER A 179 7.05 -6.12 -3.28
N ILE A 180 7.26 -4.96 -3.89
CA ILE A 180 6.65 -4.53 -5.14
C ILE A 180 7.62 -4.88 -6.28
N ASP A 181 7.33 -5.98 -6.98
CA ASP A 181 8.14 -6.53 -8.08
C ASP A 181 7.52 -6.25 -9.45
N ALA A 182 6.86 -5.09 -9.58
CA ALA A 182 6.21 -4.59 -10.79
C ALA A 182 6.32 -3.06 -10.84
N PRO A 183 6.47 -2.44 -12.03
CA PRO A 183 6.19 -1.01 -12.16
C PRO A 183 4.80 -0.73 -11.60
N LEU A 184 4.70 0.24 -10.70
CA LEU A 184 3.47 0.52 -9.95
C LEU A 184 3.02 1.96 -10.23
N MET A 185 1.80 2.11 -10.74
CA MET A 185 1.02 3.34 -10.62
C MET A 185 0.17 3.23 -9.37
N HIS A 186 0.49 4.03 -8.35
CA HIS A 186 -0.22 4.00 -7.08
C HIS A 186 -1.02 5.29 -6.92
N HIS A 187 -2.33 5.16 -6.75
CA HIS A 187 -3.21 6.29 -6.46
C HIS A 187 -3.66 6.34 -5.00
N GLY A 188 -3.43 5.26 -4.25
CA GLY A 188 -3.93 5.08 -2.90
C GLY A 188 -2.89 5.31 -1.81
N THR A 189 -3.04 4.60 -0.69
CA THR A 189 -2.14 4.72 0.46
C THR A 189 -1.02 3.68 0.39
N THR A 190 0.23 4.08 0.57
CA THR A 190 1.35 3.19 0.88
C THR A 190 1.70 3.33 2.35
N ALA A 191 1.69 2.23 3.09
CA ALA A 191 2.05 2.20 4.51
C ALA A 191 3.05 1.07 4.74
N PRO A 192 4.36 1.33 4.61
CA PRO A 192 5.38 0.30 4.85
C PRO A 192 5.24 -0.32 6.24
N GLY A 193 5.61 -1.58 6.39
CA GLY A 193 5.67 -2.21 7.71
C GLY A 193 4.37 -2.85 8.22
N MET A 194 4.45 -3.32 9.46
CA MET A 194 3.36 -3.89 10.28
C MET A 194 3.53 -3.33 11.69
N SER A 195 3.25 -2.03 11.86
CA SER A 195 4.07 -1.10 12.67
C SER A 195 5.33 -0.68 11.89
N ILE A 196 6.29 -0.02 12.56
CA ILE A 196 7.53 0.41 11.91
C ILE A 196 8.21 -0.75 11.18
N GLY A 197 8.44 -0.58 9.88
CA GLY A 197 9.04 -1.59 9.05
C GLY A 197 9.41 -1.12 7.65
N LYS A 198 9.73 -2.12 6.82
CA LYS A 198 10.32 -1.88 5.50
C LYS A 198 9.51 -2.57 4.42
N LEU A 199 9.04 -1.78 3.46
CA LEU A 199 8.47 -2.24 2.20
C LEU A 199 9.53 -2.08 1.11
N VAL A 200 9.73 -3.12 0.29
CA VAL A 200 10.74 -3.10 -0.78
C VAL A 200 10.07 -2.89 -2.13
N ALA A 201 10.67 -2.10 -3.00
CA ALA A 201 10.29 -2.02 -4.41
C ALA A 201 11.51 -2.30 -5.29
N THR A 202 11.40 -3.27 -6.20
CA THR A 202 12.49 -3.63 -7.12
C THR A 202 12.32 -2.98 -8.49
N ARG A 203 11.18 -2.30 -8.70
CA ARG A 203 10.72 -1.64 -9.93
C ARG A 203 10.26 -0.21 -9.57
N ALA A 204 10.10 0.63 -10.60
CA ALA A 204 9.72 2.02 -10.41
C ALA A 204 8.31 2.16 -9.80
N ILE A 205 8.14 3.19 -8.96
CA ILE A 205 6.85 3.60 -8.40
C ILE A 205 6.54 5.03 -8.88
N THR A 206 5.33 5.22 -9.37
CA THR A 206 4.76 6.54 -9.66
C THR A 206 3.56 6.75 -8.77
N TYR A 207 3.64 7.75 -7.90
CA TYR A 207 2.50 8.26 -7.15
C TYR A 207 1.75 9.32 -7.97
N SER A 208 0.44 9.38 -7.79
CA SER A 208 -0.39 10.49 -8.26
C SER A 208 -0.71 11.50 -7.16
N ASP A 209 -1.22 12.68 -7.55
CA ASP A 209 -1.88 13.73 -6.73
C ASP A 209 -2.83 13.24 -5.63
N THR A 210 -3.45 12.07 -5.80
CA THR A 210 -4.39 11.49 -4.83
C THR A 210 -3.76 10.52 -3.83
N SER A 211 -2.48 10.17 -4.01
CA SER A 211 -1.81 9.15 -3.21
C SER A 211 -1.45 9.67 -1.83
N VAL A 212 -1.24 8.74 -0.91
CA VAL A 212 -0.77 9.02 0.44
C VAL A 212 0.40 8.12 0.78
N PHE A 213 1.53 8.68 1.16
CA PHE A 213 2.59 7.94 1.84
C PHE A 213 2.41 8.08 3.35
N GLU A 214 2.23 6.97 4.04
CA GLU A 214 2.07 6.91 5.49
C GLU A 214 3.34 6.37 6.12
N ALA A 215 3.95 7.14 7.01
CA ALA A 215 5.17 6.78 7.72
C ALA A 215 4.94 6.79 9.23
N GLU A 216 5.03 5.63 9.87
CA GLU A 216 5.17 5.52 11.31
C GLU A 216 6.60 5.89 11.73
N VAL A 217 6.72 6.67 12.81
CA VAL A 217 7.99 7.18 13.31
C VAL A 217 8.04 7.06 14.83
N SER A 218 9.15 6.51 15.33
CA SER A 218 9.51 6.44 16.74
C SER A 218 10.74 7.30 17.04
N ALA A 219 11.24 7.26 18.27
CA ALA A 219 12.47 7.96 18.63
C ALA A 219 13.73 7.38 17.97
N THR A 220 13.69 6.14 17.47
CA THR A 220 14.88 5.42 16.98
C THR A 220 14.76 4.93 15.56
N ASP A 221 13.54 4.84 15.04
CA ASP A 221 13.27 4.18 13.77
C ASP A 221 12.02 4.74 13.10
N ALA A 222 11.88 4.49 11.80
CA ALA A 222 10.74 4.90 11.00
C ALA A 222 10.44 3.89 9.91
N ASP A 223 9.23 3.95 9.38
CA ASP A 223 8.88 3.24 8.16
C ASP A 223 9.78 3.62 6.99
N LEU A 224 10.11 2.64 6.17
CA LEU A 224 10.95 2.81 5.01
C LEU A 224 10.34 2.11 3.78
N LEU A 225 10.14 2.89 2.71
CA LEU A 225 10.06 2.36 1.36
C LEU A 225 11.47 2.33 0.76
N ASP A 226 12.03 1.13 0.61
CA ASP A 226 13.31 0.93 -0.08
C ASP A 226 13.05 0.56 -1.54
N CYS A 227 13.18 1.54 -2.42
CA CYS A 227 13.05 1.35 -3.86
C CYS A 227 14.43 1.27 -4.52
N THR A 228 14.73 0.15 -5.17
CA THR A 228 15.99 0.00 -5.92
C THR A 228 15.97 0.72 -7.28
N MET A 229 14.87 1.40 -7.61
CA MET A 229 14.60 2.08 -8.88
C MET A 229 14.11 3.51 -8.61
N SER A 230 13.43 4.13 -9.58
CA SER A 230 12.90 5.48 -9.43
C SER A 230 11.61 5.53 -8.62
N VAL A 231 11.47 6.58 -7.81
CA VAL A 231 10.21 6.96 -7.16
C VAL A 231 9.83 8.36 -7.65
N GLN A 232 8.63 8.51 -8.19
CA GLN A 232 8.07 9.82 -8.51
C GLN A 232 7.01 10.17 -7.47
N LEU A 233 7.22 11.27 -6.76
CA LEU A 233 6.30 11.84 -5.78
C LEU A 233 5.38 12.87 -6.45
N ASP A 234 4.14 12.88 -6.01
CA ASP A 234 3.09 13.83 -6.39
C ASP A 234 2.01 13.83 -5.28
N ASP A 235 2.34 13.41 -4.07
CA ASP A 235 1.39 12.83 -3.12
C ASP A 235 1.35 13.55 -1.77
N THR A 236 0.55 13.05 -0.84
CA THR A 236 0.48 13.55 0.54
C THR A 236 1.34 12.70 1.48
N LEU A 237 2.19 13.34 2.30
CA LEU A 237 2.90 12.65 3.39
C LEU A 237 2.09 12.73 4.69
N ASN A 238 1.76 11.57 5.26
CA ASN A 238 1.24 11.41 6.61
C ASN A 238 2.31 10.84 7.52
N VAL A 239 2.63 11.52 8.62
CA VAL A 239 3.55 10.99 9.66
C VAL A 239 2.76 10.67 10.92
N LEU A 240 2.93 9.45 11.43
CA LEU A 240 2.32 9.00 12.68
C LEU A 240 3.41 8.71 13.72
N PHE A 241 3.35 9.40 14.86
CA PHE A 241 4.24 9.08 15.98
C PHE A 241 3.74 7.85 16.73
N THR A 242 4.61 6.85 16.86
CA THR A 242 4.34 5.59 17.56
C THR A 242 5.10 5.53 18.89
N ASP A 243 4.81 4.52 19.71
CA ASP A 243 5.51 4.27 20.99
C ASP A 243 5.55 5.46 21.97
N GLY A 244 4.56 6.34 21.87
CA GLY A 244 4.49 7.56 22.69
C GLY A 244 5.57 8.59 22.35
N PHE A 245 6.15 8.52 21.14
CA PHE A 245 7.16 9.45 20.67
C PHE A 245 6.64 10.90 20.72
N ALA A 246 7.29 11.70 21.56
CA ALA A 246 7.02 13.11 21.78
C ALA A 246 8.36 13.85 21.76
N PRO A 247 8.89 14.16 20.57
CA PRO A 247 10.21 14.78 20.45
C PRO A 247 10.24 16.13 21.15
N THR A 248 11.34 16.42 21.86
CA THR A 248 11.60 17.74 22.48
C THR A 248 12.80 18.45 21.85
N GLY A 249 13.39 17.85 20.82
CA GLY A 249 14.60 18.30 20.15
C GLY A 249 14.69 17.71 18.75
N PHE A 250 15.87 17.83 18.14
CA PHE A 250 16.14 17.31 16.81
C PHE A 250 15.80 15.82 16.69
N TRP A 251 15.13 15.47 15.60
CA TRP A 251 15.02 14.11 15.09
C TRP A 251 14.86 14.15 13.57
N ALA A 252 15.34 13.11 12.90
CA ALA A 252 15.15 12.93 11.47
C ALA A 252 15.30 11.45 11.09
N HIS A 253 14.43 10.98 10.19
CA HIS A 253 14.49 9.64 9.63
C HIS A 253 14.32 9.66 8.10
N THR A 254 15.01 8.75 7.43
CA THR A 254 14.76 8.45 6.01
C THR A 254 13.52 7.58 5.92
N ILE A 255 12.57 7.99 5.08
CA ILE A 255 11.29 7.28 4.87
C ILE A 255 11.16 6.69 3.47
N ILE A 256 11.94 7.18 2.51
CA ILE A 256 12.02 6.64 1.15
C ILE A 256 13.49 6.62 0.73
N GLU A 257 13.93 5.48 0.21
CA GLU A 257 15.19 5.33 -0.53
C GLU A 257 14.88 4.99 -1.99
N GLY A 258 15.69 5.51 -2.92
CA GLY A 258 15.48 5.43 -4.36
C GLY A 258 16.77 5.55 -5.14
N SER A 259 16.84 4.94 -6.33
CA SER A 259 17.94 5.24 -7.26
C SER A 259 17.81 6.62 -7.92
N SER A 260 16.58 7.15 -7.94
CA SER A 260 16.21 8.48 -8.42
C SER A 260 14.85 8.84 -7.85
N ILE A 261 14.77 9.85 -6.99
CA ILE A 261 13.54 10.35 -6.41
C ILE A 261 13.24 11.72 -7.00
N THR A 262 12.14 11.83 -7.73
CA THR A 262 11.70 13.08 -8.36
C THR A 262 10.37 13.54 -7.79
N GLY A 263 10.05 14.83 -7.98
CA GLY A 263 8.86 15.43 -7.38
C GLY A 263 9.02 15.69 -5.88
N LYS A 264 7.90 16.05 -5.25
CA LYS A 264 7.79 16.36 -3.83
C LYS A 264 6.40 15.97 -3.33
N PHE A 265 6.22 15.93 -2.01
CA PHE A 265 4.88 15.86 -1.44
C PHE A 265 4.17 17.20 -1.61
N ASP A 266 2.93 17.16 -2.06
CA ASP A 266 2.06 18.32 -2.26
C ASP A 266 1.39 18.78 -0.96
N ALA A 267 1.18 17.85 -0.03
CA ALA A 267 0.62 18.12 1.28
C ALA A 267 1.34 17.34 2.38
N LEU A 268 1.41 17.94 3.57
CA LEU A 268 2.08 17.38 4.73
C LEU A 268 1.09 17.33 5.91
N ASN A 269 0.81 16.13 6.40
CA ASN A 269 0.06 15.88 7.63
C ASN A 269 1.02 15.30 8.67
N ILE A 270 1.73 16.18 9.36
CA ILE A 270 2.79 15.84 10.32
C ILE A 270 2.43 16.44 11.68
N PRO A 271 2.62 15.72 12.80
CA PRO A 271 2.42 16.27 14.14
C PRO A 271 3.18 17.59 14.32
N ALA A 272 2.55 18.58 14.96
CA ALA A 272 3.12 19.91 15.09
C ALA A 272 4.48 19.87 15.82
N PRO A 273 5.49 20.62 15.35
CA PRO A 273 6.78 20.68 16.02
C PRO A 273 6.66 21.36 17.38
N PRO A 274 7.47 20.95 18.39
CA PRO A 274 7.63 21.70 19.62
C PRO A 274 8.04 23.15 19.37
N SER A 275 7.73 24.04 20.33
CA SER A 275 8.12 25.45 20.24
C SER A 275 9.63 25.58 20.00
N GLY A 276 10.00 26.32 18.96
CA GLY A 276 11.41 26.53 18.57
C GLY A 276 11.94 25.54 17.54
N LEU A 277 11.16 24.53 17.15
CA LEU A 277 11.48 23.63 16.04
C LEU A 277 10.55 23.88 14.85
N VAL A 278 10.99 23.44 13.67
CA VAL A 278 10.26 23.42 12.40
C VAL A 278 10.31 22.02 11.81
N THR A 279 9.25 21.63 11.10
CA THR A 279 9.24 20.41 10.29
C THR A 279 9.98 20.65 8.98
N ARG A 280 10.83 19.71 8.56
CA ARG A 280 11.47 19.73 7.23
C ARG A 280 11.35 18.39 6.54
N ILE A 281 11.18 18.45 5.22
CA ILE A 281 11.27 17.32 4.30
C ILE A 281 12.41 17.60 3.32
N ILE A 282 13.36 16.68 3.23
CA ILE A 282 14.50 16.81 2.31
C ILE A 282 14.45 15.65 1.33
N ASN A 283 14.22 15.95 0.06
CA ASN A 283 14.47 15.03 -1.04
C ASN A 283 15.87 15.30 -1.60
N THR A 284 16.80 14.36 -1.43
CA THR A 284 18.18 14.45 -1.94
C THR A 284 18.33 13.95 -3.38
N GLY A 285 17.24 13.44 -3.96
CA GLY A 285 17.23 12.70 -5.22
C GLY A 285 17.48 11.19 -5.06
N THR A 286 17.90 10.74 -3.88
CA THR A 286 18.05 9.30 -3.56
C THR A 286 17.47 8.92 -2.20
N GLU A 287 17.22 9.89 -1.34
CA GLU A 287 16.60 9.72 -0.03
C GLU A 287 15.55 10.81 0.18
N VAL A 288 14.43 10.45 0.81
CA VAL A 288 13.50 11.40 1.40
C VAL A 288 13.58 11.28 2.90
N ARG A 289 13.98 12.38 3.55
CA ARG A 289 14.12 12.49 5.00
C ARG A 289 13.04 13.40 5.55
N VAL A 290 12.41 12.99 6.64
CA VAL A 290 11.46 13.80 7.42
C VAL A 290 12.00 13.98 8.82
N GLY A 291 11.81 15.16 9.39
CA GLY A 291 12.22 15.43 10.75
C GLY A 291 11.75 16.78 11.26
N GLN A 292 12.05 17.04 12.53
CA GLN A 292 11.88 18.34 13.14
C GLN A 292 13.20 18.80 13.70
N THR A 293 13.56 20.04 13.41
CA THR A 293 14.85 20.62 13.76
C THR A 293 14.75 22.12 14.07
N CYS A 294 15.81 22.74 14.57
CA CYS A 294 15.83 24.17 14.75
C CYS A 294 15.78 24.89 13.38
N PRO A 295 15.21 26.11 13.29
CA PRO A 295 15.06 26.81 12.02
C PRO A 295 16.36 27.03 11.22
N GLY A 296 17.52 27.10 11.90
CA GLY A 296 18.82 27.29 11.27
C GLY A 296 19.44 26.04 10.61
N ASP A 297 18.96 24.84 10.97
CA ASP A 297 19.37 23.58 10.36
C ASP A 297 18.49 23.32 9.12
N ALA A 298 18.98 23.71 7.95
CA ALA A 298 18.26 23.67 6.69
C ALA A 298 18.43 22.33 5.95
N ASN A 299 19.53 21.60 6.20
CA ASN A 299 19.79 20.31 5.56
C ASN A 299 19.30 19.11 6.38
N LEU A 300 18.72 19.36 7.56
CA LEU A 300 18.16 18.37 8.48
C LEU A 300 19.22 17.37 8.97
N ASP A 301 20.45 17.83 9.24
CA ASP A 301 21.54 16.98 9.75
C ASP A 301 21.75 17.09 11.27
N GLY A 302 21.03 18.00 11.93
CA GLY A 302 21.09 18.25 13.37
C GLY A 302 22.24 19.18 13.80
N MET A 303 22.98 19.76 12.86
CA MET A 303 24.11 20.65 13.14
C MET A 303 24.04 21.93 12.31
N VAL A 304 23.80 23.09 12.95
CA VAL A 304 23.85 24.38 12.26
C VAL A 304 25.28 24.74 11.86
N ASN A 305 25.60 24.60 10.57
CA ASN A 305 26.94 24.81 10.01
C ASN A 305 26.89 25.27 8.53
N PHE A 306 28.04 25.39 7.86
CA PHE A 306 28.11 25.90 6.49
C PHE A 306 27.28 25.09 5.46
N PHE A 307 27.01 23.82 5.72
CA PHE A 307 26.16 23.00 4.86
C PHE A 307 24.69 23.46 4.86
N ASP A 308 24.17 24.07 5.92
CA ASP A 308 22.84 24.68 5.94
C ASP A 308 22.76 25.92 5.05
N VAL A 309 23.82 26.73 5.08
CA VAL A 309 23.95 27.89 4.19
C VAL A 309 23.94 27.41 2.74
N SER A 310 24.67 26.33 2.45
CA SER A 310 24.72 25.75 1.11
C SER A 310 23.35 25.23 0.66
N LYS A 311 22.61 24.56 1.55
CA LYS A 311 21.24 24.08 1.26
C LYS A 311 20.27 25.24 1.04
N PHE A 312 20.25 26.23 1.93
CA PHE A 312 19.40 27.42 1.80
C PHE A 312 19.67 28.15 0.48
N LEU A 313 20.94 28.35 0.10
CA LEU A 313 21.28 29.02 -1.15
C LEU A 313 20.82 28.24 -2.40
N ALA A 314 20.85 26.90 -2.35
CA ALA A 314 20.30 26.07 -3.42
C ALA A 314 18.78 26.27 -3.53
N ASP A 315 18.06 26.14 -2.41
CA ASP A 315 16.60 26.32 -2.38
C ASP A 315 16.18 27.73 -2.80
N PHE A 316 16.93 28.74 -2.38
CA PHE A 316 16.68 30.14 -2.72
C PHE A 316 16.91 30.42 -4.21
N ALA A 317 17.94 29.82 -4.80
CA ALA A 317 18.21 29.93 -6.24
C ALA A 317 17.11 29.24 -7.08
N ASP A 318 16.55 28.15 -6.57
CA ASP A 318 15.47 27.39 -7.20
C ASP A 318 14.08 27.97 -6.92
N MET A 319 13.98 29.05 -6.13
CA MET A 319 12.71 29.63 -5.66
C MET A 319 11.81 28.58 -5.00
N SER A 320 12.43 27.67 -4.24
CA SER A 320 11.72 26.60 -3.55
C SER A 320 10.90 27.16 -2.40
N PRO A 321 9.67 26.69 -2.15
CA PRO A 321 8.84 27.15 -1.01
C PRO A 321 9.54 27.11 0.34
N GLU A 322 10.51 26.20 0.53
CA GLU A 322 11.30 26.04 1.74
C GLU A 322 12.28 27.20 2.01
N ALA A 323 12.57 28.02 0.99
CA ALA A 323 13.39 29.21 1.08
C ALA A 323 12.59 30.53 1.24
N ASP A 324 11.27 30.48 1.16
CA ASP A 324 10.37 31.61 1.50
C ASP A 324 10.07 31.55 3.00
N LEU A 325 11.01 32.06 3.81
CA LEU A 325 10.98 31.88 5.27
C LEU A 325 10.03 32.85 5.98
N ASN A 326 9.62 33.93 5.30
CA ASN A 326 8.61 34.86 5.84
C ASN A 326 7.21 34.62 5.25
N ASN A 327 7.05 33.66 4.33
CA ASN A 327 5.82 33.26 3.66
C ASN A 327 5.12 34.42 2.92
N ASP A 328 5.89 35.32 2.32
CA ASP A 328 5.35 36.44 1.54
C ASP A 328 5.30 36.18 0.01
N ASN A 329 5.64 34.95 -0.40
CA ASN A 329 5.78 34.49 -1.79
C ASN A 329 6.82 35.29 -2.59
N GLN A 330 7.83 35.87 -1.94
CA GLN A 330 8.93 36.59 -2.60
C GLN A 330 10.30 36.20 -2.03
N TRP A 331 11.05 35.38 -2.76
CA TRP A 331 12.46 35.04 -2.47
C TRP A 331 13.39 36.24 -2.59
N ASN A 332 13.61 36.95 -1.48
CA ASN A 332 14.36 38.19 -1.46
C ASN A 332 15.23 38.33 -0.20
N PHE A 333 15.76 39.54 0.04
CA PHE A 333 16.63 39.82 1.17
C PHE A 333 15.97 39.52 2.54
N PHE A 334 14.66 39.61 2.66
CA PHE A 334 13.95 39.33 3.91
C PHE A 334 14.05 37.86 4.29
N ASP A 335 13.98 36.91 3.37
CA ASP A 335 14.22 35.48 3.66
C ASP A 335 15.66 35.24 4.11
N VAL A 336 16.62 35.84 3.40
CA VAL A 336 18.03 35.78 3.78
C VAL A 336 18.23 36.32 5.20
N SER A 337 17.56 37.40 5.56
CA SER A 337 17.64 37.98 6.90
C SER A 337 17.04 37.07 7.98
N VAL A 338 15.93 36.38 7.68
CA VAL A 338 15.32 35.39 8.58
C VAL A 338 16.25 34.19 8.75
N PHE A 339 16.79 33.67 7.65
CA PHE A 339 17.76 32.58 7.68
C PHE A 339 18.99 32.93 8.53
N LEU A 340 19.63 34.08 8.28
CA LEU A 340 20.83 34.50 9.03
C LEU A 340 20.55 34.70 10.53
N SER A 341 19.37 35.23 10.88
CA SER A 341 18.95 35.33 12.28
C SER A 341 18.89 33.96 12.94
N ASN A 342 18.19 33.01 12.31
CA ASN A 342 18.07 31.65 12.80
C ASN A 342 19.41 30.90 12.85
N PHE A 343 20.24 31.06 11.81
CA PHE A 343 21.57 30.48 11.73
C PHE A 343 22.48 30.95 12.88
N SER A 344 22.41 32.23 13.23
CA SER A 344 23.22 32.79 14.33
C SER A 344 22.77 32.34 15.73
N LEU A 345 21.51 31.91 15.87
CA LEU A 345 20.97 31.37 17.13
C LEU A 345 21.37 29.91 17.36
N GLY A 346 21.60 29.15 16.29
CA GLY A 346 21.94 27.72 16.35
C GLY A 346 20.75 26.81 16.67
N CYS A 347 21.07 25.57 17.05
CA CYS A 347 20.22 24.61 17.74
C CYS A 347 20.74 24.48 19.19
#